data_AF-A0A183H7R4-F1
#
_entry.id   AF-A0A183H7R4-F1
#
_cell.length_a   1.000
_cell.length_b   1.000
_cell.length_c   1.000
_cell.angle_alpha   90.00
_cell.angle_beta   90.00
_cell.angle_gamma   90.00
#
_symmetry.space_group_name_H-M   'P 1'
#
loop_
_entity.id
_entity.type
_entity.pdbx_description
1 polymer ?
#
loop_
_entity_poly.entity_id
_entity_poly.type
_entity_poly.pdbx_seq_one_letter_code
_entity_poly.pdbx_strand_id
1 'polypeptide(L)'
;MPCSLGKIKYSEKVYDACMDSFDALPLAALMNQQFLCVHGGLSPEIHTLEDIKKLDRFKEPPAFGPMCDLLWSDPLEDFGSERNSEQFSHNSVRGCSYFYSYAACCDFLQHNNLLSIIRAHEAQDAGYRMYRKSQATGFPSLITIFSAPNYLDVYNNKAAILKYENNVMNIRQFNCSPHPYWLPNFMDVFTWSLPFVGEKVTEMLVHILNICSDDELMADSDDTFEGMLHCGVPSARKEVIRHKIRAIGKMARAFSILRFFL
;
A
#
# COMPACT_ATOMS: atom_id res chain seq x y z
N MET A 1 -2.16 7.33 0.42
CA MET A 1 -2.10 7.57 1.88
C MET A 1 -0.66 7.44 2.42
N PRO A 2 0.22 8.46 2.27
CA PRO A 2 1.53 8.51 2.96
C PRO A 2 1.51 9.39 4.23
N CYS A 3 0.39 10.05 4.52
CA CYS A 3 0.34 11.25 5.38
C CYS A 3 0.29 10.98 6.90
N SER A 4 0.22 9.71 7.36
CA SER A 4 0.03 9.40 8.80
C SER A 4 1.32 9.16 9.58
N LEU A 5 2.39 8.65 8.95
CA LEU A 5 3.60 8.26 9.67
C LEU A 5 4.31 9.46 10.34
N GLY A 6 4.47 10.56 9.60
CA GLY A 6 5.12 11.77 10.10
C GLY A 6 4.37 12.39 11.28
N LYS A 7 3.03 12.30 11.24
CA LYS A 7 2.15 12.82 12.30
C LYS A 7 2.21 11.98 13.58
N ILE A 8 2.39 10.66 13.48
CA ILE A 8 2.41 9.78 14.65
C ILE A 8 3.77 9.81 15.37
N LYS A 9 4.88 9.86 14.63
CA LYS A 9 6.23 9.85 15.24
C LYS A 9 6.74 11.25 15.59
N TYR A 10 6.31 12.28 14.86
CA TYR A 10 6.83 13.64 15.01
C TYR A 10 5.68 14.66 15.03
N SER A 11 5.51 15.40 13.94
CA SER A 11 4.48 16.42 13.78
C SER A 11 4.23 16.70 12.30
N GLU A 12 3.13 17.38 12.00
CA GLU A 12 2.82 17.86 10.65
C GLU A 12 3.92 18.77 10.08
N LYS A 13 4.57 19.59 10.92
CA LYS A 13 5.69 20.44 10.50
C LYS A 13 6.87 19.65 9.91
N VAL A 14 7.15 18.47 10.45
CA VAL A 14 8.23 17.61 9.92
C VAL A 14 7.80 17.01 8.58
N TYR A 15 6.52 16.64 8.44
CA TYR A 15 5.98 16.19 7.16
C TYR A 15 6.08 17.27 6.10
N ASP A 16 5.64 18.50 6.39
CA ASP A 16 5.69 19.62 5.45
C ASP A 16 7.13 19.92 5.03
N ALA A 17 8.07 19.93 5.98
CA ALA A 17 9.49 20.09 5.67
C ALA A 17 10.05 18.96 4.79
N CYS A 18 9.55 17.72 4.93
CA CYS A 18 9.90 16.64 4.01
C CYS A 18 9.30 16.87 2.61
N MET A 19 8.09 17.39 2.50
CA MET A 19 7.47 17.70 1.19
C MET A 19 8.30 18.76 0.45
N ASP A 20 8.65 19.86 1.12
CA ASP A 20 9.52 20.89 0.55
C ASP A 20 10.89 20.32 0.13
N SER A 21 11.43 19.38 0.92
CA SER A 21 12.68 18.71 0.59
C SER A 21 12.55 17.74 -0.59
N PHE A 22 11.38 17.12 -0.79
CA PHE A 22 11.13 16.21 -1.92
C PHE A 22 11.02 16.98 -3.23
N ASP A 23 10.39 18.16 -3.23
CA ASP A 23 10.33 19.06 -4.39
C ASP A 23 11.73 19.52 -4.85
N ALA A 24 12.72 19.48 -3.96
CA ALA A 24 14.11 19.83 -4.29
C ALA A 24 14.92 18.69 -4.92
N LEU A 25 14.45 17.44 -4.82
CA LEU A 25 15.20 16.26 -5.28
C LEU A 25 15.46 16.31 -6.81
N PRO A 26 16.69 15.99 -7.27
CA PRO A 26 16.96 15.87 -8.69
C PRO A 26 16.15 14.74 -9.35
N LEU A 27 15.67 14.95 -10.57
CA LEU A 27 14.85 13.96 -11.31
C LEU A 27 15.68 12.87 -12.00
N ALA A 28 16.92 13.17 -12.36
CA ALA A 28 17.78 12.28 -13.11
C ALA A 28 19.26 12.52 -12.79
N ALA A 29 20.10 11.55 -13.12
CA ALA A 29 21.55 11.69 -13.10
C ALA A 29 22.15 11.12 -14.39
N LEU A 30 23.16 11.82 -14.93
CA LEU A 30 24.00 11.28 -16.00
C LEU A 30 25.28 10.71 -15.36
N MET A 31 25.36 9.38 -15.27
CA MET A 31 26.48 8.69 -14.62
C MET A 31 27.53 8.30 -15.66
N ASN A 32 28.79 8.69 -15.39
CA ASN A 32 29.96 8.44 -16.24
C ASN A 32 29.81 8.86 -17.72
N GLN A 33 28.90 9.79 -18.04
CA GLN A 33 28.50 10.16 -19.41
C GLN A 33 28.01 8.96 -20.26
N GLN A 34 27.62 7.86 -19.61
CA GLN A 34 27.23 6.61 -20.28
C GLN A 34 25.84 6.15 -19.89
N PHE A 35 25.38 6.47 -18.68
CA PHE A 35 24.14 5.96 -18.14
C PHE A 35 23.21 7.09 -17.77
N LEU A 36 21.98 7.06 -18.29
CA LEU A 36 20.89 7.84 -17.73
C LEU A 36 20.31 7.07 -16.54
N CYS A 37 20.35 7.69 -15.37
CA CYS A 37 19.77 7.14 -14.14
C CYS A 37 18.50 7.93 -13.79
N VAL A 38 17.36 7.24 -13.72
CA VAL A 38 16.04 7.81 -13.41
C VAL A 38 15.26 6.86 -12.50
N HIS A 39 14.19 7.31 -11.84
CA HIS A 39 13.38 6.41 -11.02
C HIS A 39 12.47 5.52 -11.89
N GLY A 40 11.62 6.17 -12.69
CA GLY A 40 10.70 5.58 -13.64
C GLY A 40 11.42 5.16 -14.92
N GLY A 41 11.39 6.00 -15.95
CA GLY A 41 11.94 5.66 -17.25
C GLY A 41 11.85 6.82 -18.26
N LEU A 42 11.37 6.52 -19.46
CA LEU A 42 11.31 7.47 -20.58
C LEU A 42 9.95 8.17 -20.70
N SER A 43 9.96 9.31 -21.38
CA SER A 43 8.76 10.07 -21.74
C SER A 43 8.69 10.25 -23.26
N PRO A 44 7.50 10.22 -23.88
CA PRO A 44 7.34 10.64 -25.27
C PRO A 44 7.69 12.12 -25.49
N GLU A 45 7.77 12.94 -24.44
CA GLU A 45 8.12 14.37 -24.51
C GLU A 45 9.61 14.65 -24.21
N ILE A 46 10.41 13.63 -23.89
CA ILE A 46 11.84 13.76 -23.58
C ILE A 46 12.64 13.01 -24.62
N HIS A 47 13.20 13.75 -25.58
CA HIS A 47 14.03 13.18 -26.64
C HIS A 47 15.52 13.33 -26.35
N THR A 48 15.90 14.37 -25.61
CA THR A 48 17.29 14.68 -25.27
C THR A 48 17.52 14.86 -23.78
N LEU A 49 18.78 14.75 -23.34
CA LEU A 49 19.18 15.09 -21.97
C LEU A 49 18.94 16.57 -21.63
N GLU A 50 18.92 17.46 -22.63
CA GLU A 50 18.59 18.89 -22.43
C GLU A 50 17.13 19.11 -22.06
N ASP A 51 16.22 18.25 -22.52
CA ASP A 51 14.79 18.37 -22.20
C ASP A 51 14.55 18.13 -20.70
N ILE A 52 15.30 17.21 -20.09
CA ILE A 52 15.28 16.99 -18.63
C ILE A 52 15.76 18.24 -17.89
N LYS A 53 16.82 18.89 -18.38
CA LYS A 53 17.40 20.09 -17.73
C LYS A 53 16.46 21.30 -17.73
N LYS A 54 15.56 21.38 -18.72
CA LYS A 54 14.56 22.46 -18.85
C LYS A 54 13.37 22.30 -17.90
N LEU A 55 13.21 21.15 -17.25
CA LEU A 55 12.08 20.90 -16.36
C LEU A 55 12.19 21.75 -15.09
N ASP A 56 11.14 22.51 -14.83
CA ASP A 56 10.89 23.10 -13.52
C ASP A 56 10.41 22.00 -12.55
N ARG A 57 11.31 21.54 -11.68
CA ARG A 57 11.09 20.40 -10.78
C ARG A 57 10.64 20.78 -9.37
N PHE A 58 10.68 22.06 -8.99
CA PHE A 58 10.41 22.52 -7.63
C PHE A 58 8.91 22.65 -7.36
N LYS A 59 8.21 21.53 -7.46
CA LYS A 59 6.77 21.42 -7.32
C LYS A 59 6.37 19.96 -7.11
N GLU A 60 5.18 19.75 -6.58
CA GLU A 60 4.52 18.45 -6.62
C GLU A 60 4.48 17.90 -8.07
N PRO A 61 4.88 16.64 -8.31
CA PRO A 61 4.82 16.04 -9.64
C PRO A 61 3.42 16.17 -10.26
N PRO A 62 3.30 16.69 -11.50
CA PRO A 62 2.01 16.81 -12.16
C PRO A 62 1.42 15.43 -12.50
N ALA A 63 0.10 15.36 -12.72
CA ALA A 63 -0.57 14.11 -13.06
C ALA A 63 -0.15 13.52 -14.43
N PHE A 64 0.40 14.34 -15.32
CA PHE A 64 0.88 13.96 -16.64
C PHE A 64 2.07 14.84 -17.06
N GLY A 65 2.74 14.45 -18.15
CA GLY A 65 3.85 15.17 -18.74
C GLY A 65 5.22 14.66 -18.30
N PRO A 66 6.31 15.30 -18.76
CA PRO A 66 7.66 14.74 -18.72
C PRO A 66 8.18 14.47 -17.30
N MET A 67 7.82 15.32 -16.32
CA MET A 67 8.18 15.10 -14.92
C MET A 67 7.47 13.87 -14.32
N CYS A 68 6.19 13.67 -14.65
CA CYS A 68 5.44 12.47 -14.26
C CYS A 68 6.09 11.23 -14.85
N ASP A 69 6.40 11.26 -16.14
CA ASP A 69 6.92 10.11 -16.88
C ASP A 69 8.30 9.64 -16.42
N LEU A 70 9.20 10.57 -16.08
CA LEU A 70 10.51 10.22 -15.47
C LEU A 70 10.37 9.47 -14.15
N LEU A 71 9.24 9.62 -13.45
CA LEU A 71 8.98 9.00 -12.15
C LEU A 71 8.10 7.73 -12.27
N TRP A 72 7.23 7.64 -13.28
CA TRP A 72 6.14 6.65 -13.32
C TRP A 72 6.13 5.72 -14.54
N SER A 73 6.90 6.01 -15.59
CA SER A 73 6.92 5.13 -16.75
C SER A 73 7.64 3.81 -16.45
N ASP A 74 7.21 2.75 -17.14
CA ASP A 74 7.73 1.39 -17.00
C ASP A 74 8.09 0.80 -18.37
N PRO A 75 9.04 -0.15 -18.46
CA PRO A 75 9.21 -0.93 -19.68
C PRO A 75 7.97 -1.81 -19.92
N LEU A 76 7.69 -2.13 -21.19
CA LEU A 76 6.68 -3.14 -21.52
C LEU A 76 6.98 -4.49 -20.83
N GLU A 77 5.93 -5.26 -20.52
CA GLU A 77 6.09 -6.60 -19.93
C GLU A 77 6.93 -7.52 -20.83
N ASP A 78 6.69 -7.45 -22.14
CA ASP A 78 7.38 -8.17 -23.20
C ASP A 78 8.55 -7.36 -23.82
N PHE A 79 9.11 -6.39 -23.08
CA PHE A 79 10.21 -5.52 -23.54
C PHE A 79 11.35 -6.30 -24.22
N GLY A 80 11.62 -5.97 -25.47
CA GLY A 80 12.59 -6.63 -26.33
C GLY A 80 12.03 -7.81 -27.14
N SER A 81 10.76 -8.15 -27.00
CA SER A 81 10.05 -9.18 -27.78
C SER A 81 8.67 -8.70 -28.24
N GLU A 82 8.51 -7.38 -28.35
CA GLU A 82 7.26 -6.72 -28.71
C GLU A 82 6.76 -7.15 -30.09
N ARG A 83 5.44 -7.27 -30.23
CA ARG A 83 4.79 -7.62 -31.51
C ARG A 83 4.47 -6.40 -32.37
N ASN A 84 4.27 -5.24 -31.74
CA ASN A 84 3.99 -3.97 -32.42
C ASN A 84 5.23 -3.06 -32.37
N SER A 85 5.23 -2.04 -33.21
CA SER A 85 6.31 -1.05 -33.30
C SER A 85 6.01 0.24 -32.52
N GLU A 86 5.01 0.21 -31.63
CA GLU A 86 4.68 1.38 -30.82
C GLU A 86 5.79 1.64 -29.79
N GLN A 87 6.23 2.89 -29.72
CA GLN A 87 7.29 3.28 -28.79
C GLN A 87 6.77 3.48 -27.37
N PHE A 88 5.57 4.06 -27.28
CA PHE A 88 4.91 4.37 -26.02
C PHE A 88 3.45 3.95 -26.10
N SER A 89 2.96 3.32 -25.04
CA SER A 89 1.54 2.99 -24.87
C SER A 89 1.10 3.34 -23.45
N HIS A 90 -0.20 3.54 -23.22
CA HIS A 90 -0.69 3.95 -21.90
C HIS A 90 -0.35 2.90 -20.82
N ASN A 91 0.21 3.33 -19.68
CA ASN A 91 0.53 2.44 -18.58
C ASN A 91 -0.71 2.13 -17.74
N SER A 92 -1.38 1.03 -18.06
CA SER A 92 -2.58 0.55 -17.36
C SER A 92 -2.31 0.07 -15.94
N VAL A 93 -1.06 -0.34 -15.61
CA VAL A 93 -0.69 -0.80 -14.27
C VAL A 93 -0.59 0.38 -13.29
N ARG A 94 -0.08 1.52 -13.76
CA ARG A 94 0.03 2.75 -12.95
C ARG A 94 -1.20 3.64 -13.04
N GLY A 95 -1.99 3.52 -14.12
CA GLY A 95 -3.13 4.40 -14.39
C GLY A 95 -2.74 5.83 -14.79
N CYS A 96 -1.45 6.06 -15.06
CA CYS A 96 -0.86 7.31 -15.54
C CYS A 96 0.45 6.99 -16.26
N SER A 97 1.01 7.94 -17.01
CA SER A 97 2.25 7.76 -17.78
C SER A 97 2.15 6.61 -18.81
N TYR A 98 3.30 6.09 -19.24
CA TYR A 98 3.45 5.20 -20.39
C TYR A 98 4.27 3.96 -20.08
N PHE A 99 3.94 2.87 -20.77
CA PHE A 99 4.91 1.83 -21.05
C PHE A 99 5.79 2.26 -22.21
N TYR A 100 7.11 2.03 -22.10
CA TYR A 100 8.05 2.27 -23.20
C TYR A 100 8.65 0.97 -23.72
N SER A 101 8.81 0.87 -25.03
CA SER A 101 9.35 -0.33 -25.68
C SER A 101 10.87 -0.32 -25.79
N TYR A 102 11.43 -1.47 -26.15
CA TYR A 102 12.84 -1.64 -26.47
C TYR A 102 13.29 -0.72 -27.61
N ALA A 103 12.42 -0.51 -28.61
CA ALA A 103 12.70 0.43 -29.70
C ALA A 103 12.83 1.86 -29.18
N ALA A 104 11.89 2.33 -28.34
CA ALA A 104 11.96 3.66 -27.72
C ALA A 104 13.24 3.85 -26.90
N CYS A 105 13.62 2.83 -26.13
CA CYS A 105 14.86 2.82 -25.35
C CYS A 105 16.10 2.91 -26.24
N CYS A 106 16.19 2.08 -27.29
CA CYS A 106 17.32 2.11 -28.21
C CYS A 106 17.44 3.44 -28.96
N ASP A 107 16.34 4.02 -29.41
CA ASP A 107 16.34 5.29 -30.12
C ASP A 107 16.85 6.42 -29.21
N PHE A 108 16.36 6.49 -27.97
CA PHE A 108 16.83 7.47 -27.00
C PHE A 108 18.33 7.30 -26.69
N LEU A 109 18.79 6.07 -26.49
CA LEU A 109 20.20 5.77 -26.21
C LEU A 109 21.11 6.20 -27.37
N GLN A 110 20.73 5.87 -28.62
CA GLN A 110 21.48 6.26 -29.80
C GLN A 110 21.52 7.78 -29.98
N HIS A 111 20.37 8.44 -29.84
CA HIS A 111 20.26 9.88 -30.02
C HIS A 111 21.08 10.67 -28.99
N ASN A 112 21.20 10.16 -27.77
CA ASN A 112 21.94 10.80 -26.68
C ASN A 112 23.35 10.24 -26.46
N ASN A 113 23.82 9.33 -27.32
CA ASN A 113 25.12 8.66 -27.19
C ASN A 113 25.33 8.01 -25.80
N LEU A 114 24.32 7.28 -25.33
CA LEU A 114 24.32 6.58 -24.05
C LEU A 114 24.43 5.06 -24.24
N LEU A 115 24.96 4.39 -23.22
CA LEU A 115 25.14 2.95 -23.19
C LEU A 115 23.88 2.21 -22.69
N SER A 116 23.23 2.72 -21.66
CA SER A 116 22.10 2.08 -20.99
C SER A 116 21.30 3.06 -20.12
N ILE A 117 20.06 2.71 -19.82
CA ILE A 117 19.23 3.37 -18.81
C ILE A 117 19.23 2.51 -17.54
N ILE A 118 19.52 3.13 -16.39
CA ILE A 118 19.45 2.48 -15.08
C ILE A 118 18.25 3.07 -14.34
N ARG A 119 17.35 2.20 -13.87
CA ARG A 119 16.11 2.62 -13.21
C ARG A 119 15.71 1.73 -12.04
N ALA A 120 14.64 2.10 -11.33
CA ALA A 120 14.15 1.39 -10.15
C ALA A 120 12.65 1.02 -10.26
N HIS A 121 11.80 1.51 -9.37
CA HIS A 121 10.32 1.48 -9.38
C HIS A 121 9.60 0.11 -9.37
N GLU A 122 10.07 -0.91 -10.08
CA GLU A 122 9.45 -2.24 -10.16
C GLU A 122 10.20 -3.26 -9.30
N ALA A 123 9.47 -3.95 -8.41
CA ALA A 123 10.04 -5.01 -7.58
C ALA A 123 10.56 -6.17 -8.43
N GLN A 124 11.73 -6.70 -8.08
CA GLN A 124 12.38 -7.81 -8.77
C GLN A 124 12.70 -8.91 -7.76
N ASP A 125 12.42 -10.17 -8.10
CA ASP A 125 12.70 -11.32 -7.23
C ASP A 125 14.20 -11.42 -6.89
N ALA A 126 15.06 -11.20 -7.89
CA ALA A 126 16.51 -11.16 -7.70
C ALA A 126 17.04 -9.80 -7.18
N GLY A 127 16.16 -8.81 -6.97
CA GLY A 127 16.56 -7.42 -6.66
C GLY A 127 17.12 -6.64 -7.85
N TYR A 128 17.19 -7.25 -9.04
CA TYR A 128 17.53 -6.56 -10.29
C TYR A 128 16.96 -7.31 -11.50
N ARG A 129 16.92 -6.62 -12.65
CA ARG A 129 16.66 -7.21 -13.98
C ARG A 129 17.51 -6.51 -15.03
N MET A 130 18.25 -7.29 -15.80
CA MET A 130 18.90 -6.81 -17.02
C MET A 130 18.00 -7.14 -18.21
N TYR A 131 17.67 -6.14 -19.01
CA TYR A 131 16.78 -6.31 -20.16
C TYR A 131 17.59 -6.64 -21.43
N ARG A 132 16.89 -6.77 -22.56
CA ARG A 132 17.47 -7.08 -23.86
C ARG A 132 18.69 -6.18 -24.15
N LYS A 133 19.75 -6.79 -24.67
CA LYS A 133 20.97 -6.08 -25.05
C LYS A 133 20.74 -5.23 -26.30
N SER A 134 21.25 -4.01 -26.29
CA SER A 134 21.35 -3.17 -27.48
C SER A 134 22.20 -3.88 -28.54
N GLN A 135 21.72 -3.89 -29.78
CA GLN A 135 22.45 -4.51 -30.90
C GLN A 135 23.75 -3.75 -31.21
N ALA A 136 23.79 -2.44 -30.97
CA ALA A 136 24.95 -1.60 -31.26
C ALA A 136 26.12 -1.82 -30.27
N THR A 137 25.81 -2.05 -28.99
CA THR A 137 26.84 -2.12 -27.92
C THR A 137 27.00 -3.50 -27.31
N GLY A 138 26.05 -4.42 -27.51
CA GLY A 138 26.02 -5.71 -26.82
C GLY A 138 25.77 -5.62 -25.31
N PHE A 139 25.46 -4.43 -24.80
CA PHE A 139 25.19 -4.15 -23.39
C PHE A 139 23.67 -4.06 -23.13
N PRO A 140 23.16 -4.47 -21.95
CA PRO A 140 21.73 -4.31 -21.61
C PRO A 140 21.25 -2.89 -21.86
N SER A 141 20.21 -2.70 -22.68
CA SER A 141 19.70 -1.34 -22.97
C SER A 141 19.03 -0.71 -21.74
N LEU A 142 18.46 -1.54 -20.87
CA LEU A 142 17.79 -1.14 -19.65
C LEU A 142 18.20 -2.06 -18.49
N ILE A 143 18.31 -1.48 -17.29
CA ILE A 143 18.56 -2.20 -16.05
C ILE A 143 17.59 -1.69 -14.98
N THR A 144 16.85 -2.59 -14.35
CA THR A 144 16.07 -2.30 -13.14
C THR A 144 16.86 -2.74 -11.92
N ILE A 145 17.01 -1.88 -10.92
CA ILE A 145 17.60 -2.16 -9.61
C ILE A 145 16.56 -1.94 -8.52
N PHE A 146 16.40 -2.90 -7.63
CA PHE A 146 15.44 -2.87 -6.53
C PHE A 146 16.11 -3.22 -5.20
N SER A 147 16.09 -2.29 -4.25
CA SER A 147 16.91 -2.36 -3.04
C SER A 147 16.12 -2.63 -1.74
N ALA A 148 14.86 -3.07 -1.83
CA ALA A 148 14.03 -3.44 -0.70
C ALA A 148 13.83 -4.98 -0.64
N PRO A 149 14.56 -5.72 0.21
CA PRO A 149 14.43 -7.17 0.29
C PRO A 149 13.19 -7.56 1.11
N ASN A 150 12.57 -8.69 0.80
CA ASN A 150 11.29 -9.13 1.39
C ASN A 150 10.26 -8.00 1.40
N TYR A 151 10.04 -7.39 0.24
CA TYR A 151 9.18 -6.22 0.11
C TYR A 151 7.79 -6.49 0.68
N LEU A 152 7.30 -5.55 1.49
CA LEU A 152 6.02 -5.63 2.21
C LEU A 152 5.85 -6.87 3.09
N ASP A 153 6.96 -7.46 3.54
CA ASP A 153 7.02 -8.67 4.38
C ASP A 153 6.40 -9.94 3.77
N VAL A 154 6.10 -9.92 2.46
CA VAL A 154 5.41 -11.03 1.77
C VAL A 154 6.08 -11.48 0.48
N TYR A 155 6.83 -10.61 -0.20
CA TYR A 155 7.40 -10.93 -1.52
C TYR A 155 8.54 -11.95 -1.44
N ASN A 156 9.24 -12.04 -0.31
CA ASN A 156 10.42 -12.89 -0.11
C ASN A 156 11.54 -12.68 -1.17
N ASN A 157 11.53 -11.54 -1.88
CA ASN A 157 12.51 -11.20 -2.88
C ASN A 157 13.86 -10.82 -2.24
N LYS A 158 14.94 -10.98 -3.01
CA LYS A 158 16.23 -10.35 -2.74
C LYS A 158 16.20 -8.88 -3.08
N ALA A 159 17.12 -8.13 -2.50
CA ALA A 159 17.46 -6.78 -2.95
C ALA A 159 18.83 -6.78 -3.61
N ALA A 160 19.11 -5.75 -4.41
CA ALA A 160 20.44 -5.54 -4.97
C ALA A 160 20.86 -4.07 -4.98
N ILE A 161 22.17 -3.86 -5.08
CA ILE A 161 22.80 -2.59 -5.44
C ILE A 161 23.70 -2.78 -6.66
N LEU A 162 23.84 -1.73 -7.46
CA LEU A 162 24.77 -1.68 -8.59
C LEU A 162 26.04 -0.95 -8.16
N LYS A 163 27.18 -1.64 -8.25
CA LYS A 163 28.52 -1.07 -8.05
C LYS A 163 29.22 -0.96 -9.39
N TYR A 164 29.47 0.27 -9.83
CA TYR A 164 30.25 0.53 -11.03
C TYR A 164 31.63 1.05 -10.65
N GLU A 165 32.67 0.27 -10.95
CA GLU A 165 34.06 0.57 -10.58
C GLU A 165 34.99 -0.07 -11.61
N ASN A 166 36.06 0.62 -12.04
CA ASN A 166 37.03 0.13 -13.02
C ASN A 166 36.40 -0.40 -14.32
N ASN A 167 35.38 0.30 -14.85
CA ASN A 167 34.58 -0.09 -16.01
C ASN A 167 33.85 -1.44 -15.88
N VAL A 168 33.75 -1.99 -14.67
CA VAL A 168 33.01 -3.22 -14.37
C VAL A 168 31.74 -2.88 -13.60
N MET A 169 30.61 -3.37 -14.10
CA MET A 169 29.33 -3.30 -13.42
C MET A 169 29.11 -4.58 -12.61
N ASN A 170 29.13 -4.47 -11.29
CA ASN A 170 28.93 -5.57 -10.36
C ASN A 170 27.61 -5.38 -9.60
N ILE A 171 26.77 -6.41 -9.60
CA ILE A 171 25.52 -6.41 -8.85
C ILE A 171 25.73 -7.16 -7.55
N ARG A 172 25.54 -6.48 -6.42
CA ARG A 172 25.61 -7.10 -5.09
C ARG A 172 24.21 -7.28 -4.53
N GLN A 173 23.83 -8.54 -4.34
CA GLN A 173 22.55 -8.90 -3.74
C GLN A 173 22.64 -9.03 -2.22
N PHE A 174 21.53 -8.79 -1.52
CA PHE A 174 21.40 -8.99 -0.09
C PHE A 174 19.97 -9.41 0.29
N ASN A 175 19.83 -10.04 1.45
CA ASN A 175 18.54 -10.50 1.99
C ASN A 175 18.00 -9.52 3.04
N CYS A 176 16.77 -9.76 3.50
CA CYS A 176 16.13 -8.97 4.54
C CYS A 176 16.79 -9.15 5.92
N SER A 177 16.49 -8.23 6.82
CA SER A 177 16.89 -8.29 8.24
C SER A 177 15.64 -8.14 9.11
N PRO A 178 15.61 -8.73 10.31
CA PRO A 178 14.50 -8.52 11.23
C PRO A 178 14.29 -7.03 11.54
N HIS A 179 13.03 -6.60 11.64
CA HIS A 179 12.67 -5.25 12.07
C HIS A 179 11.54 -5.29 13.11
N PRO A 180 11.35 -4.22 13.91
CA PRO A 180 10.25 -4.14 14.86
C PRO A 180 8.89 -4.27 14.16
N TYR A 181 7.97 -4.96 14.82
CA TYR A 181 6.59 -5.07 14.36
C TYR A 181 5.81 -3.79 14.65
N TRP A 182 4.94 -3.41 13.72
CA TRP A 182 3.96 -2.34 13.89
C TRP A 182 2.60 -2.83 13.44
N LEU A 183 1.56 -2.48 14.19
CA LEU A 183 0.18 -2.65 13.72
C LEU A 183 -0.05 -1.76 12.49
N PRO A 184 -0.92 -2.16 11.55
CA PRO A 184 -1.24 -1.37 10.36
C PRO A 184 -1.61 0.07 10.72
N ASN A 185 -1.11 1.03 9.92
CA ASN A 185 -1.28 2.47 10.14
C ASN A 185 -0.81 2.99 11.50
N PHE A 186 0.12 2.29 12.17
CA PHE A 186 0.63 2.65 13.50
C PHE A 186 -0.47 2.75 14.56
N MET A 187 -1.51 1.94 14.40
CA MET A 187 -2.62 1.86 15.34
C MET A 187 -2.13 1.44 16.73
N ASP A 188 -2.62 2.10 17.78
CA ASP A 188 -2.35 1.67 19.14
C ASP A 188 -3.17 0.41 19.49
N VAL A 189 -2.72 -0.33 20.50
CA VAL A 189 -3.33 -1.60 20.89
C VAL A 189 -4.76 -1.47 21.40
N PHE A 190 -5.16 -0.31 21.92
CA PHE A 190 -6.54 -0.10 22.37
C PHE A 190 -7.45 0.11 21.16
N THR A 191 -7.10 1.01 20.24
CA THR A 191 -7.85 1.21 19.00
C THR A 191 -8.03 -0.10 18.23
N TRP A 192 -6.99 -0.94 18.21
CA TRP A 192 -7.04 -2.24 17.53
C TRP A 192 -7.93 -3.28 18.24
N SER A 193 -7.84 -3.41 19.57
CA SER A 193 -8.49 -4.49 20.30
C SER A 193 -9.90 -4.16 20.81
N LEU A 194 -10.23 -2.89 21.02
CA LEU A 194 -11.50 -2.48 21.64
C LEU A 194 -12.74 -2.92 20.85
N PRO A 195 -12.77 -2.88 19.50
CA PRO A 195 -13.90 -3.43 18.73
C PRO A 195 -14.12 -4.92 19.00
N PHE A 196 -13.04 -5.70 19.05
CA PHE A 196 -13.09 -7.14 19.31
C PHE A 196 -13.53 -7.45 20.74
N VAL A 197 -13.00 -6.73 21.73
CA VAL A 197 -13.43 -6.89 23.13
C VAL A 197 -14.92 -6.59 23.27
N GLY A 198 -15.39 -5.50 22.67
CA GLY A 198 -16.82 -5.15 22.66
C GLY A 198 -17.69 -6.25 22.05
N GLU A 199 -17.25 -6.82 20.91
CA GLU A 199 -17.94 -7.94 20.27
C GLU A 199 -18.01 -9.16 21.18
N LYS A 200 -16.88 -9.60 21.74
CA LYS A 200 -16.81 -10.84 22.53
C LYS A 200 -17.51 -10.76 23.87
N VAL A 201 -17.45 -9.62 24.56
CA VAL A 201 -18.22 -9.42 25.79
C VAL A 201 -19.72 -9.42 25.47
N THR A 202 -20.14 -8.79 24.38
CA THR A 202 -21.55 -8.79 23.96
C THR A 202 -22.02 -10.20 23.61
N GLU A 203 -21.22 -10.96 22.86
CA GLU A 203 -21.49 -12.35 22.51
C GLU A 203 -21.64 -13.24 23.75
N MET A 204 -20.73 -13.10 24.73
CA MET A 204 -20.81 -13.80 26.01
C MET A 204 -22.12 -13.48 26.76
N LEU A 205 -22.48 -12.20 26.86
CA LEU A 205 -23.70 -11.77 27.54
C LEU A 205 -24.96 -12.30 26.84
N VAL A 206 -24.99 -12.30 25.52
CA VAL A 206 -26.09 -12.89 24.74
C VAL A 206 -26.20 -14.38 25.02
N HIS A 207 -25.09 -15.13 25.06
CA HIS A 207 -25.12 -16.54 25.39
C HIS A 207 -25.62 -16.81 26.81
N ILE A 208 -25.18 -16.05 27.81
CA ILE A 208 -25.67 -16.19 29.19
C ILE A 208 -27.18 -15.92 29.28
N LEU A 209 -27.66 -14.88 28.61
CA LEU A 209 -29.07 -14.52 28.61
C LEU A 209 -29.94 -15.56 27.90
N ASN A 210 -29.41 -16.22 26.87
CA ASN A 210 -30.10 -17.30 26.17
C ASN A 210 -30.14 -18.62 26.95
N ILE A 211 -29.48 -18.73 28.11
CA ILE A 211 -29.61 -19.91 29.00
C ILE A 211 -31.01 -19.97 29.63
N CYS A 212 -31.63 -18.80 29.91
CA CYS A 212 -33.04 -18.75 30.29
C CYS A 212 -33.88 -18.77 29.02
N SER A 213 -34.16 -19.97 28.50
CA SER A 213 -35.07 -20.17 27.37
C SER A 213 -36.51 -19.85 27.76
N ASP A 214 -37.36 -19.62 26.75
CA ASP A 214 -38.80 -19.38 26.93
C ASP A 214 -39.47 -20.47 27.79
N ASP A 215 -38.86 -21.65 27.94
CA ASP A 215 -39.31 -22.73 28.81
C ASP A 215 -39.37 -22.33 30.30
N GLU A 216 -38.45 -21.51 30.83
CA GLU A 216 -38.55 -20.99 32.21
C GLU A 216 -39.60 -19.85 32.33
N LEU A 217 -39.92 -19.19 31.22
CA LEU A 217 -40.98 -18.17 31.16
C LEU A 217 -42.38 -18.80 31.01
N MET A 218 -42.47 -19.98 30.38
CA MET A 218 -43.72 -20.72 30.14
C MET A 218 -44.03 -21.73 31.24
N ALA A 219 -43.01 -22.30 31.92
CA ALA A 219 -43.20 -23.22 33.05
C ALA A 219 -43.92 -22.57 34.25
N ASP A 220 -43.92 -21.24 34.36
CA ASP A 220 -44.61 -20.49 35.42
C ASP A 220 -46.01 -19.98 34.98
N SER A 221 -46.46 -20.29 33.76
CA SER A 221 -47.80 -19.91 33.27
C SER A 221 -48.89 -20.92 33.62
N ASP A 222 -48.51 -22.14 34.03
CA ASP A 222 -49.46 -23.21 34.41
C ASP A 222 -49.75 -23.27 35.92
N ASP A 223 -49.07 -22.48 36.76
CA ASP A 223 -49.34 -22.41 38.21
C ASP A 223 -50.43 -21.38 38.57
N THR A 224 -51.34 -21.08 37.62
CA THR A 224 -52.50 -20.22 37.87
C THR A 224 -53.81 -21.02 38.02
N PHE A 225 -53.79 -22.13 38.74
CA PHE A 225 -55.02 -22.68 39.32
C PHE A 225 -54.75 -23.61 40.53
N GLU A 226 -54.45 -23.04 41.68
CA GLU A 226 -55.09 -23.38 42.98
C GLU A 226 -54.38 -22.64 44.14
N GLY A 227 -55.16 -22.06 45.05
CA GLY A 227 -54.68 -21.72 46.39
C GLY A 227 -54.60 -20.23 46.75
N MET A 228 -55.65 -19.74 47.39
CA MET A 228 -55.67 -18.52 48.22
C MET A 228 -54.52 -18.47 49.25
N LEU A 229 -54.11 -17.23 49.58
CA LEU A 229 -53.24 -16.76 50.70
C LEU A 229 -51.70 -16.78 50.48
N HIS A 230 -51.08 -15.60 50.27
CA HIS A 230 -50.18 -14.89 51.21
C HIS A 230 -49.33 -13.77 50.54
N CYS A 231 -49.24 -12.61 51.20
CA CYS A 231 -48.20 -11.54 51.13
C CYS A 231 -47.78 -10.90 49.78
N GLY A 232 -48.19 -9.64 49.58
CA GLY A 232 -47.90 -8.79 48.41
C GLY A 232 -46.53 -8.11 48.36
N VAL A 233 -45.46 -8.86 48.09
CA VAL A 233 -44.11 -8.31 47.80
C VAL A 233 -43.43 -8.91 46.53
N PRO A 234 -43.73 -10.13 46.02
CA PRO A 234 -43.02 -10.70 44.86
C PRO A 234 -43.35 -10.08 43.50
N SER A 235 -44.58 -9.56 43.32
CA SER A 235 -45.11 -9.12 42.03
C SER A 235 -44.37 -7.91 41.43
N ALA A 236 -44.09 -6.89 42.25
CA ALA A 236 -43.39 -5.69 41.82
C ALA A 236 -41.93 -5.98 41.40
N ARG A 237 -41.25 -6.93 42.09
CA ARG A 237 -39.88 -7.32 41.76
C ARG A 237 -39.82 -8.12 40.45
N LYS A 238 -40.80 -8.99 40.20
CA LYS A 238 -40.97 -9.72 38.92
C LYS A 238 -41.21 -8.77 37.75
N GLU A 239 -42.01 -7.72 37.93
CA GLU A 239 -42.31 -6.74 36.88
C GLU A 239 -41.10 -5.87 36.49
N VAL A 240 -40.25 -5.53 37.47
CA VAL A 240 -39.00 -4.79 37.25
C VAL A 240 -38.01 -5.63 36.43
N ILE A 241 -37.91 -6.93 36.70
CA ILE A 241 -37.04 -7.84 35.94
C ILE A 241 -37.55 -7.98 34.50
N ARG A 242 -38.86 -8.16 34.30
CA ARG A 242 -39.48 -8.21 32.97
C ARG A 242 -39.23 -6.93 32.16
N HIS A 243 -39.33 -5.76 32.80
CA HIS A 243 -39.00 -4.48 32.16
C HIS A 243 -37.52 -4.35 31.82
N LYS A 244 -36.61 -4.84 32.68
CA LYS A 244 -35.17 -4.83 32.41
C LYS A 244 -34.80 -5.72 31.22
N ILE A 245 -35.37 -6.92 31.13
CA ILE A 245 -35.15 -7.83 30.00
C ILE A 245 -35.66 -7.21 28.69
N ARG A 246 -36.87 -6.62 28.69
CA ARG A 246 -37.43 -5.93 27.52
C ARG A 246 -36.64 -4.68 27.12
N ALA A 247 -36.12 -3.93 28.09
CA ALA A 247 -35.28 -2.76 27.83
C ALA A 247 -33.94 -3.16 27.19
N ILE A 248 -33.32 -4.25 27.65
CA ILE A 248 -32.06 -4.76 27.12
C ILE A 248 -32.26 -5.38 25.73
N GLY A 249 -33.36 -6.11 25.49
CA GLY A 249 -33.70 -6.59 24.14
C GLY A 249 -33.99 -5.46 23.12
N LYS A 250 -34.33 -4.25 23.59
CA LYS A 250 -34.38 -3.04 22.75
C LYS A 250 -32.99 -2.45 22.52
N MET A 251 -32.10 -2.44 23.53
CA MET A 251 -30.72 -2.01 23.36
C MET A 251 -29.92 -2.93 22.44
N ALA A 252 -30.06 -4.26 22.55
CA ALA A 252 -29.41 -5.22 21.66
C ALA A 252 -29.82 -5.01 20.19
N ARG A 253 -31.10 -4.69 19.94
CA ARG A 253 -31.57 -4.32 18.60
C ARG A 253 -31.02 -2.97 18.13
N ALA A 254 -30.96 -1.96 19.01
CA ALA A 254 -30.38 -0.66 18.67
C ALA A 254 -28.87 -0.76 18.36
N PHE A 255 -28.12 -1.58 19.10
CA PHE A 255 -26.70 -1.82 18.85
C PHE A 255 -26.45 -2.66 17.59
N SER A 256 -27.33 -3.62 17.29
CA SER A 256 -27.32 -4.33 15.99
C SER A 256 -27.53 -3.37 14.81
N ILE A 257 -28.40 -2.37 14.95
CA ILE A 257 -28.61 -1.34 13.93
C ILE A 257 -27.41 -0.38 13.82
N LEU A 258 -26.77 -0.01 14.94
CA LEU A 258 -25.54 0.80 14.93
C LEU A 258 -24.35 0.07 14.28
N ARG A 259 -24.34 -1.26 14.32
CA ARG A 259 -23.36 -2.13 13.62
C ARG A 259 -23.44 -2.03 12.09
N PHE A 260 -24.53 -1.48 11.53
CA PHE A 260 -24.67 -1.22 10.10
C PHE A 260 -24.16 0.16 9.66
N PHE A 261 -23.87 1.06 10.60
CA PHE A 261 -23.48 2.46 10.33
C PHE A 261 -22.03 2.80 10.70
N LEU A 262 -21.27 1.84 11.25
CA LEU A 262 -19.81 1.90 11.48
C LEU A 262 -19.12 0.88 10.58
#